data_AF-A0A6N2HQE6-F1
#
_entry.id   AF-A0A6N2HQE6-F1
#
_cell.length_a   1.000
_cell.length_b   1.000
_cell.length_c   1.000
_cell.angle_alpha   90.00
_cell.angle_beta   90.00
_cell.angle_gamma   90.00
#
_symmetry.space_group_name_H-M   'P 1'
#
loop_
_entity.id
_entity.type
_entity.pdbx_description
1 polymer ?
#
loop_
_entity_poly.entity_id
_entity_poly.type
_entity_poly.pdbx_seq_one_letter_code
_entity_poly.pdbx_strand_id
1 'polypeptide(L)'
;MNEPRQPGGYLCEAVAEGPVYGTGQTARYVLGTFRTISPVLALRWLGGQALWIVDRLDPDPARSAWVRPAMRLPDAPGPDHSAELRAWYRDRNGQRAAHAHLKGGHPLLVVVPDVDCTYSLSVHPERTARPATASPSTTDWTTTGRNWA
;
A
#
# COMPACT_ATOMS: atom_id res chain seq x y z
N MET A 1 -2.97 29.93 9.21
CA MET A 1 -2.39 29.12 8.12
C MET A 1 -1.86 27.85 8.77
N ASN A 2 -2.56 26.71 8.66
CA ASN A 2 -2.12 25.45 9.27
C ASN A 2 -1.07 24.83 8.35
N GLU A 3 0.17 24.74 8.80
CA GLU A 3 1.20 23.97 8.09
C GLU A 3 0.73 22.51 7.97
N PRO A 4 0.84 21.87 6.78
CA PRO A 4 0.50 20.47 6.63
C PRO A 4 1.44 19.66 7.54
N ARG A 5 0.86 19.11 8.60
CA ARG A 5 1.57 18.32 9.59
C ARG A 5 2.10 17.06 8.90
N GLN A 6 3.42 16.93 8.83
CA GLN A 6 4.05 15.80 8.16
C GLN A 6 3.54 14.47 8.75
N PRO A 7 3.26 13.45 7.91
CA PRO A 7 2.81 12.15 8.38
C PRO A 7 3.84 11.52 9.32
N GLY A 8 3.37 10.81 10.35
CA GLY A 8 4.26 10.09 11.24
C GLY A 8 4.62 8.68 10.75
N GLY A 9 3.88 8.17 9.77
CA GLY A 9 4.06 6.86 9.17
C GLY A 9 3.26 6.73 7.87
N TYR A 10 3.46 5.61 7.19
CA TYR A 10 2.78 5.23 5.95
C TYR A 10 2.43 3.75 6.02
N LEU A 11 1.16 3.44 5.81
CA LEU A 11 0.64 2.09 5.61
C LEU A 11 0.50 1.84 4.12
N CYS A 12 1.18 0.82 3.61
CA CYS A 12 1.07 0.37 2.24
C CYS A 12 0.31 -0.95 2.20
N GLU A 13 -0.60 -1.09 1.24
CA GLU A 13 -1.39 -2.30 1.03
C GLU A 13 -1.46 -2.63 -0.46
N ALA A 14 -1.38 -3.91 -0.79
CA ALA A 14 -1.63 -4.43 -2.12
C ALA A 14 -2.76 -5.46 -2.02
N VAL A 15 -3.82 -5.26 -2.81
CA VAL A 15 -5.06 -6.00 -2.74
C VAL A 15 -5.44 -6.48 -4.14
N ALA A 16 -5.91 -7.72 -4.27
CA ALA A 16 -6.60 -8.22 -5.45
C ALA A 16 -8.08 -8.40 -5.13
N GLU A 17 -8.95 -7.89 -6.00
CA GLU A 17 -10.40 -8.09 -5.91
C GLU A 17 -10.88 -8.77 -7.18
N GLY A 18 -11.61 -9.87 -7.06
CA GLY A 18 -12.08 -10.63 -8.22
C GLY A 18 -13.23 -11.58 -7.86
N PRO A 19 -13.96 -12.08 -8.87
CA PRO A 19 -15.04 -13.02 -8.66
C PRO A 19 -14.49 -14.36 -8.17
N VAL A 20 -15.16 -14.93 -7.18
CA VAL A 20 -14.94 -16.31 -6.75
C VAL A 20 -15.74 -17.20 -7.70
N TYR A 21 -15.03 -17.93 -8.56
CA TYR A 21 -15.65 -18.84 -9.52
C TYR A 21 -16.60 -19.82 -8.83
N GLY A 22 -17.82 -19.92 -9.36
CA GLY A 22 -18.85 -20.83 -8.86
C GLY A 22 -19.72 -20.30 -7.71
N THR A 23 -19.46 -19.09 -7.17
CA THR A 23 -20.30 -18.51 -6.10
C THR A 23 -20.96 -17.18 -6.49
N GLY A 24 -20.49 -16.53 -7.57
CA GLY A 24 -20.98 -15.22 -8.01
C GLY A 24 -20.66 -14.07 -7.03
N GLN A 25 -19.81 -14.33 -6.03
CA GLN A 25 -19.36 -13.33 -5.06
C GLN A 25 -18.01 -12.76 -5.47
N THR A 26 -17.71 -11.52 -5.08
CA THR A 26 -16.37 -10.94 -5.20
C THR A 26 -15.62 -11.14 -3.89
N ALA A 27 -14.38 -11.64 -3.96
CA ALA A 27 -13.50 -11.75 -2.82
C ALA A 27 -12.35 -10.74 -2.90
N ARG A 28 -11.94 -10.26 -1.73
CA ARG A 28 -10.79 -9.38 -1.54
C ARG A 28 -9.63 -10.17 -0.94
N TYR A 29 -8.49 -10.17 -1.61
CA TYR A 29 -7.26 -10.84 -1.19
C TYR A 29 -6.17 -9.82 -0.92
N VAL A 30 -5.63 -9.81 0.30
CA VAL A 30 -4.47 -8.96 0.62
C VAL A 30 -3.20 -9.69 0.17
N LEU A 31 -2.55 -9.15 -0.86
CA LEU A 31 -1.32 -9.69 -1.43
C LEU A 31 -0.08 -9.31 -0.60
N GLY A 32 -0.14 -8.15 0.06
CA GLY A 32 0.94 -7.69 0.91
C GLY A 32 0.59 -6.42 1.67
N THR A 33 1.23 -6.25 2.83
CA THR A 33 1.19 -5.01 3.62
C THR A 33 2.60 -4.61 4.01
N PHE A 34 2.82 -3.30 4.14
CA PHE A 34 4.11 -2.77 4.57
C PHE A 34 3.93 -1.44 5.30
N ARG A 35 4.54 -1.30 6.47
CA ARG A 35 4.52 -0.06 7.26
C ARG A 35 5.91 0.55 7.32
N THR A 36 5.99 1.86 7.14
CA THR A 36 7.25 2.58 7.20
C THR A 36 7.06 4.04 7.59
N ILE A 37 8.08 4.65 8.18
CA ILE A 37 8.13 6.10 8.41
C ILE A 37 8.64 6.88 7.19
N SER A 38 9.18 6.18 6.19
CA SER A 38 9.82 6.80 5.03
C SER A 38 8.91 6.76 3.80
N PRO A 39 8.51 7.91 3.24
CA PRO A 39 7.71 7.94 2.02
C PRO A 39 8.47 7.38 0.81
N VAL A 40 9.81 7.44 0.84
CA VAL A 40 10.66 6.84 -0.20
C VAL A 40 10.58 5.32 -0.14
N LEU A 41 10.59 4.72 1.06
CA LEU A 41 10.45 3.27 1.21
C LEU A 41 9.02 2.81 0.87
N ALA A 42 8.01 3.62 1.19
CA ALA A 42 6.62 3.33 0.82
C ALA A 42 6.46 3.25 -0.71
N LEU A 43 6.97 4.23 -1.46
CA LEU A 43 6.94 4.21 -2.92
C LEU A 43 7.77 3.07 -3.52
N ARG A 44 8.95 2.81 -2.94
CA ARG A 44 9.80 1.70 -3.40
C ARG A 44 9.09 0.36 -3.23
N TRP A 45 8.41 0.17 -2.09
CA TRP A 45 7.61 -1.02 -1.85
C TRP A 45 6.44 -1.13 -2.83
N LEU A 46 5.70 -0.02 -3.02
CA LEU A 46 4.57 0.04 -3.96
C LEU A 46 4.98 -0.34 -5.38
N GLY A 47 6.09 0.24 -5.85
CA GLY A 47 6.65 -0.07 -7.16
C GLY A 47 7.16 -1.51 -7.29
N GLY A 48 7.76 -2.07 -6.24
CA GLY A 48 8.16 -3.47 -6.21
C GLY A 48 6.96 -4.43 -6.30
N GLN A 49 5.88 -4.13 -5.57
CA GLN A 49 4.63 -4.92 -5.63
C GLN A 49 3.97 -4.81 -7.00
N ALA A 50 3.87 -3.60 -7.56
CA ALA A 50 3.35 -3.37 -8.90
C ALA A 50 4.10 -4.20 -9.95
N LEU A 51 5.43 -4.18 -9.94
CA LEU A 51 6.24 -5.00 -10.85
C LEU A 51 6.04 -6.50 -10.62
N TRP A 52 5.96 -6.94 -9.36
CA TRP A 52 5.74 -8.34 -9.02
C TRP A 52 4.38 -8.88 -9.51
N ILE A 53 3.32 -8.04 -9.47
CA ILE A 53 1.99 -8.37 -10.01
C ILE A 53 2.09 -8.46 -11.54
N VAL A 54 2.63 -7.43 -12.19
CA VAL A 54 2.71 -7.37 -13.65
C VAL A 54 3.58 -8.49 -14.23
N ASP A 55 4.70 -8.83 -13.60
CA ASP A 55 5.56 -9.92 -14.05
C ASP A 55 4.89 -11.30 -13.93
N ARG A 56 3.77 -11.42 -13.20
CA ARG A 56 2.93 -12.63 -13.18
C ARG A 56 1.79 -12.59 -14.19
N LEU A 57 1.21 -11.41 -14.43
CA LEU A 57 0.11 -11.22 -15.36
C LEU A 57 0.58 -11.31 -16.81
N ASP A 58 1.67 -10.63 -17.13
CA ASP A 58 2.26 -10.57 -18.46
C ASP A 58 3.77 -10.81 -18.34
N PRO A 59 4.23 -12.07 -18.27
CA PRO A 59 5.62 -12.33 -18.00
C PRO A 59 6.47 -12.13 -19.27
N ASP A 60 7.42 -11.18 -19.24
CA ASP A 60 8.33 -10.90 -20.35
C ASP A 60 9.18 -12.15 -20.67
N PRO A 61 9.07 -12.75 -21.86
CA PRO A 61 9.79 -13.98 -22.21
C PRO A 61 11.31 -13.81 -22.28
N ALA A 62 11.82 -12.58 -22.44
CA ALA A 62 13.25 -12.28 -22.41
C ALA A 62 13.80 -12.16 -20.98
N ARG A 63 12.94 -11.94 -19.98
CA ARG A 63 13.33 -11.71 -18.57
C ARG A 63 12.90 -12.81 -17.63
N SER A 64 11.85 -13.55 -17.97
CA SER A 64 11.23 -14.57 -17.13
C SER A 64 11.61 -15.97 -17.62
N ALA A 65 12.73 -16.50 -17.11
CA ALA A 65 13.26 -17.81 -17.51
C ALA A 65 12.31 -19.01 -17.26
N TRP A 66 11.25 -18.82 -16.46
CA TRP A 66 10.23 -19.82 -16.19
C TRP A 66 9.10 -19.84 -17.24
N VAL A 67 9.02 -18.83 -18.12
CA VAL A 67 7.99 -18.75 -19.17
C VAL A 67 8.33 -19.70 -20.31
N ARG A 68 7.40 -20.59 -20.62
CA ARG A 68 7.47 -21.42 -21.83
C ARG A 68 6.67 -20.76 -22.94
N PRO A 69 7.04 -20.90 -24.23
CA PRO A 69 6.30 -20.32 -25.34
C PRO A 69 4.81 -20.69 -25.37
N ALA A 70 4.44 -21.86 -24.86
CA ALA A 70 3.05 -22.34 -24.77
C ALA A 70 2.23 -21.69 -23.64
N MET A 71 2.86 -20.95 -22.72
CA MET A 71 2.20 -20.23 -21.61
C MET A 71 1.80 -18.80 -22.02
N ARG A 72 2.01 -18.43 -23.28
CA ARG A 72 1.64 -17.11 -23.81
C ARG A 72 0.13 -17.03 -23.94
N LEU A 73 -0.45 -16.02 -23.30
CA LEU A 73 -1.79 -15.58 -23.67
C LEU A 73 -1.70 -14.89 -25.05
N PRO A 74 -2.69 -15.07 -25.94
CA PRO A 74 -2.79 -14.24 -27.14
C PRO A 74 -2.85 -12.77 -26.73
N ASP A 75 -2.22 -11.88 -27.51
CA ASP A 75 -2.36 -10.43 -27.31
C ASP A 75 -3.85 -10.09 -27.31
N ALA A 76 -4.37 -9.74 -26.13
CA ALA A 76 -5.76 -9.36 -25.99
C ALA A 76 -5.92 -7.92 -26.52
N PRO A 77 -6.96 -7.62 -27.31
CA PRO A 77 -7.23 -6.25 -27.71
C PRO A 77 -7.61 -5.42 -26.48
N GLY A 78 -6.74 -4.47 -26.10
CA GLY A 78 -6.95 -3.58 -24.96
C GLY A 78 -5.69 -2.77 -24.60
N PRO A 79 -5.79 -1.82 -23.65
CA PRO A 79 -4.62 -1.13 -23.11
C PRO A 79 -3.70 -2.14 -22.40
N ASP A 80 -2.41 -2.05 -22.67
CA ASP A 80 -1.41 -2.82 -21.96
C ASP A 80 -1.12 -2.18 -20.59
N HIS A 81 -2.02 -2.43 -19.64
CA HIS A 81 -1.91 -1.93 -18.27
C HIS A 81 -0.60 -2.39 -17.59
N SER A 82 -0.06 -3.54 -18.01
CA SER A 82 1.23 -4.05 -17.57
C SER A 82 2.39 -3.17 -18.04
N ALA A 83 2.41 -2.78 -19.32
CA ALA A 83 3.38 -1.82 -19.85
C ALA A 83 3.22 -0.42 -19.23
N GLU A 84 1.99 0.06 -19.04
CA GLU A 84 1.73 1.35 -18.40
C GLU A 84 2.28 1.40 -16.97
N LEU A 85 2.07 0.35 -16.19
CA LEU A 85 2.58 0.28 -14.81
C LEU A 85 4.11 0.17 -14.77
N ARG A 86 4.72 -0.57 -15.71
CA ARG A 86 6.18 -0.61 -15.89
C ARG A 86 6.73 0.78 -16.27
N ALA A 87 6.02 1.52 -17.11
CA ALA A 87 6.38 2.88 -17.49
C ALA A 87 6.27 3.85 -16.30
N TRP A 88 5.18 3.78 -15.53
CA TRP A 88 4.99 4.56 -14.31
C TRP A 88 6.09 4.32 -13.28
N TYR A 89 6.51 3.07 -13.07
CA TYR A 89 7.61 2.77 -12.17
C TYR A 89 8.96 3.34 -12.64
N ARG A 90 9.20 3.35 -13.96
CA ARG A 90 10.42 3.89 -14.56
C ARG A 90 10.44 5.42 -14.62
N ASP A 91 9.29 6.07 -14.65
CA ASP A 91 9.17 7.53 -14.72
C ASP A 91 9.64 8.21 -13.43
N ARG A 92 10.87 8.71 -13.44
CA ARG A 92 11.46 9.42 -12.30
C ARG A 92 10.75 10.73 -11.96
N ASN A 93 10.10 11.39 -12.93
CA ASN A 93 9.36 12.61 -12.67
C ASN A 93 8.05 12.29 -11.92
N GLY A 94 7.28 11.32 -12.41
CA GLY A 94 6.09 10.81 -11.74
C GLY A 94 6.39 10.28 -10.33
N GLN A 95 7.49 9.53 -10.15
CA GLN A 95 7.92 9.08 -8.82
C GLN A 95 8.26 10.25 -7.87
N ARG A 96 8.89 11.32 -8.38
CA ARG A 96 9.13 12.54 -7.58
C ARG A 96 7.84 13.27 -7.21
N ALA A 97 6.88 13.36 -8.12
CA ALA A 97 5.58 13.95 -7.87
C ALA A 97 4.79 13.14 -6.83
N ALA A 98 4.75 11.81 -6.96
CA ALA A 98 4.14 10.91 -6.00
C ALA A 98 4.79 11.03 -4.61
N HIS A 99 6.11 11.19 -4.56
CA HIS A 99 6.83 11.41 -3.31
C HIS A 99 6.46 12.73 -2.63
N ALA A 100 6.37 13.82 -3.41
CA ALA A 100 5.92 15.11 -2.89
C ALA A 100 4.46 15.05 -2.39
N HIS A 101 3.61 14.33 -3.11
CA HIS A 101 2.21 14.11 -2.74
C HIS A 101 2.07 13.38 -1.38
N LEU A 102 2.83 12.29 -1.20
CA LEU A 102 2.87 11.55 0.06
C LEU A 102 3.44 12.38 1.22
N LYS A 103 4.51 13.16 0.97
CA LYS A 103 5.05 14.09 1.97
C LYS A 103 4.05 15.17 2.39
N GLY A 104 3.17 15.59 1.48
CA GLY A 104 2.05 16.47 1.79
C GLY A 104 0.95 15.84 2.65
N GLY A 105 1.04 14.53 2.93
CA GLY A 105 0.06 13.79 3.71
C GLY A 105 -1.16 13.34 2.91
N HIS A 106 -1.05 13.31 1.58
CA HIS A 106 -2.10 12.79 0.71
C HIS A 106 -1.89 11.31 0.41
N PRO A 107 -2.95 10.49 0.40
CA PRO A 107 -2.85 9.08 0.03
C PRO A 107 -2.56 8.91 -1.45
N LEU A 108 -1.91 7.80 -1.79
CA LEU A 108 -1.68 7.38 -3.17
C LEU A 108 -2.43 6.06 -3.41
N LEU A 109 -3.11 5.96 -4.55
CA LEU A 109 -3.76 4.74 -5.01
C LEU A 109 -3.41 4.51 -6.48
N VAL A 110 -2.99 3.28 -6.79
CA VAL A 110 -2.75 2.80 -8.14
C VAL A 110 -3.64 1.59 -8.35
N VAL A 111 -4.47 1.63 -9.39
CA VAL A 111 -5.40 0.55 -9.75
C VAL A 111 -4.96 -0.03 -11.08
N VAL A 112 -4.83 -1.35 -11.13
CA VAL A 112 -4.43 -2.10 -12.31
C VAL A 112 -5.54 -3.12 -12.61
N PRO A 113 -6.39 -2.85 -13.60
CA PRO A 113 -7.41 -3.81 -14.01
C PRO A 113 -6.76 -4.98 -14.78
N ASP A 114 -7.29 -6.17 -14.56
CA ASP A 114 -7.00 -7.41 -15.28
C ASP A 114 -8.34 -8.05 -15.73
N VAL A 115 -8.28 -9.06 -16.59
CA VAL A 115 -9.46 -9.70 -17.22
C VAL A 115 -10.50 -10.12 -16.19
N ASP A 116 -10.06 -10.75 -15.10
CA ASP A 116 -10.94 -11.31 -14.08
C ASP A 116 -10.74 -10.67 -12.71
N CYS A 117 -9.76 -9.78 -12.52
CA CYS A 117 -9.50 -9.20 -11.21
C CYS A 117 -8.97 -7.77 -11.30
N THR A 118 -9.10 -7.02 -10.20
CA THR A 118 -8.58 -5.67 -10.09
C THR A 118 -7.56 -5.63 -8.96
N TYR A 119 -6.34 -5.21 -9.29
CA TYR A 119 -5.29 -5.02 -8.31
C TYR A 119 -5.25 -3.56 -7.86
N SER A 120 -5.34 -3.34 -6.55
CA SER A 120 -5.25 -2.02 -5.94
C SER A 120 -4.02 -1.95 -5.05
N LEU A 121 -3.13 -1.01 -5.33
CA LEU A 121 -1.95 -0.72 -4.54
C LEU A 121 -2.12 0.67 -3.90
N SER A 122 -2.15 0.72 -2.57
CA SER A 122 -2.38 1.96 -1.84
C SER A 122 -1.24 2.29 -0.87
N VAL A 123 -1.07 3.59 -0.63
CA VAL A 123 -0.25 4.14 0.45
C VAL A 123 -1.10 5.17 1.20
N HIS A 124 -1.32 4.93 2.48
CA HIS A 124 -2.06 5.79 3.38
C HIS A 124 -1.10 6.43 4.41
N PRO A 125 -0.95 7.75 4.40
CA PRO A 125 -0.23 8.47 5.43
C PRO A 125 -0.94 8.32 6.78
N GLU A 126 -0.26 7.70 7.74
CA GLU A 126 -0.77 7.53 9.10
C GLU A 126 -0.49 8.81 9.90
N ARG A 127 -1.55 9.38 10.48
CA ARG A 127 -1.39 10.41 11.50
C ARG A 127 -0.89 9.71 12.76
N THR A 128 0.33 10.00 13.18
CA THR A 128 0.75 9.68 14.54
C THR A 128 -0.11 10.48 15.50
N ALA A 129 -1.07 9.81 16.13
CA ALA A 129 -1.64 10.32 17.37
C ALA A 129 -0.48 10.49 18.35
N ARG A 130 -0.33 11.69 18.92
CA ARG A 130 0.56 11.88 20.06
C ARG A 130 0.09 10.89 21.13
N PRO A 131 0.93 10.01 21.69
CA PRO A 131 0.52 9.24 22.85
C PRO A 131 0.05 10.25 23.88
N ALA A 132 -1.21 10.13 24.32
CA ALA A 132 -1.74 10.98 25.38
C ALA A 132 -0.74 10.87 26.53
N THR A 133 -0.11 11.98 26.89
CA THR A 133 0.74 12.04 28.07
C THR A 133 -0.14 11.53 29.19
N ALA A 134 0.15 10.34 29.71
CA ALA A 134 -0.54 9.84 30.89
C ALA A 134 -0.35 10.92 31.95
N SER A 135 -1.42 11.63 32.30
CA SER A 135 -1.39 12.54 33.44
C SER A 135 -0.87 11.71 34.61
N PRO A 136 0.21 12.12 35.30
CA PRO A 136 0.63 11.42 36.50
C PRO A 136 -0.58 11.47 37.44
N SER A 137 -1.17 10.32 37.71
CA SER A 137 -2.17 10.17 38.75
C SER A 137 -1.48 10.55 40.06
N THR A 138 -1.73 11.77 40.53
CA THR A 138 -1.43 12.20 41.88
C THR A 138 -2.03 11.17 42.80
N THR A 139 -1.17 10.33 43.38
CA THR A 139 -1.57 9.43 44.44
C THR A 139 -1.67 10.29 45.69
N ASP A 140 -2.87 10.75 46.01
CA ASP A 140 -3.18 11.37 47.29
C ASP A 140 -3.08 10.31 48.39
N TRP A 141 -1.91 10.21 49.01
CA TRP A 141 -1.74 9.52 50.28
C TRP A 141 -2.11 10.48 51.42
N THR A 142 -3.41 10.68 51.64
CA THR A 142 -3.89 11.32 52.88
C THR A 142 -4.86 10.39 53.60
N THR A 143 -4.29 9.71 54.60
CA THR A 143 -4.82 9.53 55.95
C THR A 143 -6.34 9.44 56.09
N THR A 144 -6.83 8.22 56.35
CA THR A 144 -7.97 8.05 57.26
C THR A 144 -7.80 6.77 58.07
N GLY A 145 -7.48 6.95 59.35
CA GLY A 145 -8.12 6.29 60.48
C GLY A 145 -7.94 4.78 60.64
N ARG A 146 -7.11 4.40 61.63
CA ARG A 146 -7.38 3.19 62.41
C ARG A 146 -6.91 3.35 63.84
N ASN A 147 -7.76 3.99 64.65
CA ASN A 147 -7.79 3.82 66.10
C ASN A 147 -8.63 2.58 66.40
N TRP A 148 -8.07 1.60 67.10
CA TRP A 148 -8.79 0.82 68.11
C TRP A 148 -7.86 0.49 69.27
N ALA A 149 -8.42 0.70 70.45
CA ALA A 149 -7.92 0.32 71.76
C ALA A 149 -7.92 -1.19 71.97
#